data_AF-A0A8C9ABB0-F1
#
_entry.id   AF-A0A8C9ABB0-F1
#
_cell.length_a   1.000
_cell.length_b   1.000
_cell.length_c   1.000
_cell.angle_alpha   90.00
_cell.angle_beta   90.00
_cell.angle_gamma   90.00
#
_symmetry.space_group_name_H-M   'P 1'
#
loop_
_entity.id
_entity.type
_entity.pdbx_description
1 polymer ?
#
loop_
_entity_poly.entity_id
_entity_poly.type
_entity_poly.pdbx_seq_one_letter_code
_entity_poly.pdbx_strand_id
1 'polypeptide(L)'
;MEPRAVAEAVATGEEDVITEALRRYNREHSQSFTFDDAQREDRKRLAEMLASVLEQGLPASHRVTWLQSVRILSRDRSCLDAFTSRQSLRALACYAGISASEESVTEPPDMDVVLESLKCLCNLVLSSPLAQLLAAEARLVAKLAERVSLYRERSFPHDVQFFDLRLLFLLTALRTDVRQQLFQELNGVRLLTDTLELTLGGSPGESPPKLLPPEETERAMEILKVLFNITFDSVKREVEEEDAALYRYLGTLLRHCVMVAAAGDHTEEFHGHTVNLLGNLPLNCLDILLTLESHKGSLEFMGVNMDVIRALLSFLEKRLHQTHRLKESVAPVLSVLTECARRHRPPRKFLKAQGQLPPQVLPPLRDVKTRPEVGELLRNKLVRLMTHLDTDVKRVAAEFLFVLCSESVPRFIKYTGYGNAAGLLAARGLMSGGRPEGQYSEDEDTDTDEYKEAKASINPVTGRVEEKLPNPMEGMTEEQKEHEAMKLVNMFDKLSRHRVIQPMGMSPQGHLTSLQDAMCETMEGQLSSDPDSEPD
;
A
#
# COMPACT_ATOMS: atom_id res chain seq x y z
N MET A 1 17.41 24.26 -31.20
CA MET A 1 18.72 24.83 -31.53
C MET A 1 19.73 23.94 -30.88
N GLU A 2 20.85 23.66 -31.54
CA GLU A 2 21.84 22.73 -30.96
C GLU A 2 22.46 23.29 -29.67
N PRO A 3 22.71 22.47 -28.63
CA PRO A 3 23.26 22.93 -27.35
C PRO A 3 24.54 23.75 -27.49
N ARG A 4 25.40 23.37 -28.44
CA ARG A 4 26.65 24.08 -28.75
C ARG A 4 26.42 25.51 -29.22
N ALA A 5 25.44 25.73 -30.11
CA ALA A 5 25.15 27.06 -30.63
C ALA A 5 24.55 27.95 -29.54
N VAL A 6 23.75 27.38 -28.62
CA VAL A 6 23.24 28.09 -27.45
C VAL A 6 24.37 28.45 -26.50
N ALA A 7 25.30 27.52 -26.25
CA ALA A 7 26.49 27.75 -25.43
C ALA A 7 27.35 28.89 -25.99
N GLU A 8 27.56 28.92 -27.30
CA GLU A 8 28.27 30.01 -27.99
C GLU A 8 27.53 31.34 -27.84
N ALA A 9 26.19 31.37 -27.96
CA ALA A 9 25.39 32.56 -27.71
C ALA A 9 25.52 33.07 -26.26
N VAL A 10 25.44 32.19 -25.26
CA VAL A 10 25.63 32.53 -23.84
C VAL A 10 27.02 33.13 -23.59
N ALA A 11 28.05 32.64 -24.28
CA ALA A 11 29.40 33.17 -24.16
C ALA A 11 29.59 34.58 -24.76
N THR A 12 28.70 35.03 -25.66
CA THR A 12 28.78 36.39 -26.23
C THR A 12 28.43 37.48 -25.22
N GLY A 13 27.61 37.18 -24.21
CA GLY A 13 27.12 38.14 -23.22
C GLY A 13 26.05 39.11 -23.73
N GLU A 14 25.63 39.03 -25.00
CA GLU A 14 24.59 39.90 -25.57
C GLU A 14 23.18 39.41 -25.18
N GLU A 15 22.47 40.17 -24.35
CA GLU A 15 21.19 39.74 -23.74
C GLU A 15 20.12 39.31 -24.76
N ASP A 16 19.96 40.06 -25.85
CA ASP A 16 18.97 39.75 -26.91
C ASP A 16 19.29 38.44 -27.64
N VAL A 17 20.58 38.22 -27.95
CA VAL A 17 21.06 37.02 -28.66
C VAL A 17 20.90 35.78 -27.77
N ILE A 18 21.25 35.92 -26.49
CA ILE A 18 21.11 34.84 -25.50
C ILE A 18 19.64 34.47 -25.34
N THR A 19 18.78 35.47 -25.15
CA THR A 19 17.36 35.23 -24.92
C THR A 19 16.70 34.54 -26.11
N GLU A 20 17.00 34.96 -27.34
CA GLU A 20 16.45 34.31 -28.54
C GLU A 20 16.97 32.89 -28.72
N ALA A 21 18.27 32.66 -28.45
CA ALA A 21 18.85 31.32 -28.50
C ALA A 21 18.19 30.37 -27.48
N LEU A 22 17.99 30.83 -26.24
CA LEU A 22 17.32 30.06 -25.19
C LEU A 22 15.84 29.81 -25.53
N ARG A 23 15.10 30.80 -26.04
CA ARG A 23 13.71 30.62 -26.49
C ARG A 23 13.60 29.54 -27.58
N ARG A 24 14.48 29.60 -28.57
CA ARG A 24 14.51 28.61 -29.66
C ARG A 24 14.88 27.22 -29.15
N TYR A 25 15.85 27.13 -28.25
CA TYR A 25 16.20 25.88 -27.57
C TYR A 25 15.01 25.30 -26.81
N ASN A 26 14.34 26.11 -25.99
CA ASN A 26 13.21 25.68 -25.17
C ASN A 26 12.04 25.19 -26.02
N ARG A 27 11.74 25.87 -27.13
CA ARG A 27 10.67 25.47 -28.05
C ARG A 27 10.93 24.09 -28.64
N GLU A 28 12.17 23.82 -29.07
CA GLU A 28 12.54 22.55 -29.70
C GLU A 28 12.65 21.38 -28.70
N HIS A 29 13.10 21.65 -27.46
CA HIS A 29 13.38 20.61 -26.46
C HIS A 29 12.39 20.55 -25.28
N SER A 30 11.28 21.30 -25.33
CA SER A 30 10.28 21.36 -24.25
C SER A 30 9.75 19.99 -23.79
N GLN A 31 9.58 19.06 -24.73
CA GLN A 31 9.10 17.69 -24.51
C GLN A 31 10.21 16.62 -24.59
N SER A 32 11.48 17.02 -24.63
CA SER A 32 12.59 16.08 -24.66
C SER A 32 12.82 15.46 -23.28
N PHE A 33 12.78 14.12 -23.23
CA PHE A 33 13.17 13.30 -22.08
C PHE A 33 14.33 12.34 -22.40
N THR A 34 14.65 12.20 -23.68
CA THR A 34 15.80 11.46 -24.19
C THR A 34 16.74 12.43 -24.89
N PHE A 35 18.03 12.33 -24.60
CA PHE A 35 19.04 13.24 -25.12
C PHE A 35 20.12 12.48 -25.87
N ASP A 36 20.62 13.06 -26.97
CA ASP A 36 21.65 12.44 -27.80
C ASP A 36 22.99 12.40 -27.05
N ASP A 37 23.62 11.23 -27.02
CA ASP A 37 24.93 11.03 -26.40
C ASP A 37 26.04 11.80 -27.13
N ALA A 38 25.90 12.05 -28.43
CA ALA A 38 26.88 12.82 -29.20
C ALA A 38 27.02 14.27 -28.72
N GLN A 39 25.94 14.83 -28.16
CA GLN A 39 25.86 16.22 -27.70
C GLN A 39 26.05 16.36 -26.18
N ARG A 40 26.46 15.28 -25.50
CA ARG A 40 26.56 15.24 -24.04
C ARG A 40 27.49 16.32 -23.48
N GLU A 41 28.68 16.47 -24.05
CA GLU A 41 29.66 17.44 -23.57
C GLU A 41 29.23 18.89 -23.87
N ASP A 42 28.56 19.13 -24.99
CA ASP A 42 27.99 20.44 -25.30
C ASP A 42 26.88 20.84 -24.31
N ARG A 43 26.04 19.88 -23.91
CA ARG A 43 25.00 20.12 -22.88
C ARG A 43 25.58 20.35 -21.50
N LYS A 44 26.62 19.61 -21.10
CA LYS A 44 27.33 19.85 -19.83
C LYS A 44 27.90 21.26 -19.78
N ARG A 45 28.61 21.67 -20.84
CA ARG A 45 29.17 23.02 -20.93
C ARG A 45 28.08 24.09 -20.86
N LEU A 46 26.96 23.89 -21.55
CA LEU A 46 25.81 24.78 -21.46
C LEU A 46 25.27 24.82 -20.02
N ALA A 47 25.10 23.67 -19.37
CA ALA A 47 24.59 23.57 -18.01
C ALA A 47 25.47 24.32 -16.99
N GLU A 48 26.80 24.16 -17.07
CA GLU A 48 27.76 24.88 -16.22
C GLU A 48 27.64 26.41 -16.38
N MET A 49 27.50 26.89 -17.62
CA MET A 49 27.31 28.33 -17.87
C MET A 49 25.97 28.83 -17.33
N LEU A 50 24.87 28.08 -17.53
CA LEU A 50 23.57 28.45 -16.98
C LEU A 50 23.57 28.42 -15.44
N ALA A 51 24.26 27.47 -14.82
CA ALA A 51 24.42 27.39 -13.37
C ALA A 51 25.19 28.60 -12.83
N SER A 52 26.27 29.01 -13.50
CA SER A 52 27.02 30.21 -13.09
C SER A 52 26.17 31.48 -13.12
N VAL A 53 25.35 31.67 -14.16
CA VAL A 53 24.44 32.83 -14.25
C VAL A 53 23.30 32.73 -13.22
N LEU A 54 22.78 31.52 -12.99
CA LEU A 54 21.76 31.27 -11.97
C LEU A 54 22.24 31.66 -10.56
N GLU A 55 23.48 31.33 -10.22
CA GLU A 55 24.11 31.63 -8.93
C GLU A 55 24.38 33.12 -8.71
N GLN A 56 24.64 33.86 -9.80
CA GLN A 56 24.86 35.30 -9.76
C GLN A 56 23.55 36.11 -9.70
N GLY A 57 22.47 35.55 -10.24
CA GLY A 57 21.15 36.18 -10.28
C GLY A 57 20.64 36.38 -11.71
N LEU A 58 19.41 35.94 -11.97
CA LEU A 58 18.81 35.97 -13.29
C LEU A 58 18.17 37.34 -13.59
N PRO A 59 18.32 37.86 -14.82
CA PRO A 59 17.71 39.11 -15.24
C PRO A 59 16.18 39.02 -15.18
N ALA A 60 15.54 40.03 -14.59
CA ALA A 60 14.09 40.04 -14.31
C ALA A 60 13.23 39.87 -15.58
N SER A 61 13.67 40.46 -16.70
CA SER A 61 13.00 40.46 -18.01
C SER A 61 12.74 39.06 -18.58
N HIS A 62 13.63 38.09 -18.31
CA HIS A 62 13.64 36.80 -19.01
C HIS A 62 13.83 35.58 -18.10
N ARG A 63 13.60 35.73 -16.78
CA ARG A 63 13.80 34.65 -15.78
C ARG A 63 13.14 33.33 -16.17
N VAL A 64 11.90 33.38 -16.65
CA VAL A 64 11.14 32.17 -17.06
C VAL A 64 11.87 31.41 -18.18
N THR A 65 12.38 32.12 -19.19
CA THR A 65 13.13 31.49 -20.30
C THR A 65 14.38 30.77 -19.80
N TRP A 66 15.13 31.41 -18.90
CA TRP A 66 16.32 30.81 -18.28
C TRP A 66 15.98 29.56 -17.47
N LEU A 67 14.96 29.65 -16.61
CA LEU A 67 14.51 28.53 -15.78
C LEU A 67 13.97 27.37 -16.61
N GLN A 68 13.28 27.64 -17.72
CA GLN A 68 12.85 26.59 -18.66
C GLN A 68 14.05 25.84 -19.25
N SER A 69 15.13 26.54 -19.60
CA SER A 69 16.35 25.89 -20.11
C SER A 69 17.01 25.03 -19.02
N VAL A 70 17.11 25.53 -17.79
CA VAL A 70 17.57 24.75 -16.63
C VAL A 70 16.67 23.53 -16.38
N ARG A 71 15.35 23.68 -16.49
CA ARG A 71 14.39 22.59 -16.34
C ARG A 71 14.58 21.50 -17.39
N ILE A 72 14.83 21.87 -18.65
CA ILE A 72 15.10 20.91 -19.72
C ILE A 72 16.40 20.16 -19.44
N LEU A 73 17.49 20.86 -19.11
CA LEU A 73 18.79 20.23 -18.85
C LEU A 73 18.79 19.38 -17.57
N SER A 74 17.99 19.73 -16.55
CA SER A 74 17.85 18.91 -15.33
C SER A 74 17.14 17.57 -15.56
N ARG A 75 16.59 17.31 -16.75
CA ARG A 75 16.11 15.97 -17.13
C ARG A 75 17.26 15.05 -17.58
N ASP A 76 18.38 15.61 -18.02
CA ASP A 76 19.56 14.85 -18.43
C ASP A 76 20.46 14.58 -17.22
N ARG A 77 20.63 13.30 -16.88
CA ARG A 77 21.49 12.87 -15.77
C ARG A 77 22.94 13.35 -15.90
N SER A 78 23.43 13.54 -17.12
CA SER A 78 24.80 14.01 -17.35
C SER A 78 25.01 15.49 -17.03
N CYS A 79 23.93 16.27 -16.90
CA CYS A 79 23.97 17.71 -16.61
C CYS A 79 23.57 18.04 -15.17
N LEU A 80 23.04 17.07 -14.41
CA LEU A 80 22.54 17.30 -13.04
C LEU A 80 23.60 17.91 -12.12
N ASP A 81 24.83 17.40 -12.19
CA ASP A 81 25.90 17.79 -11.27
C ASP A 81 26.17 19.30 -11.30
N ALA A 82 26.06 19.93 -12.47
CA ALA A 82 26.23 21.37 -12.66
C ALA A 82 25.24 22.21 -11.83
N PHE A 83 24.03 21.71 -11.59
CA PHE A 83 22.96 22.43 -10.87
C PHE A 83 22.82 21.99 -9.40
N THR A 84 23.62 21.03 -8.94
CA THR A 84 23.51 20.46 -7.59
C THR A 84 24.41 21.15 -6.56
N SER A 85 24.90 22.36 -6.87
CA SER A 85 25.63 23.20 -5.92
C SER A 85 24.67 23.78 -4.86
N ARG A 86 25.21 24.10 -3.68
CA ARG A 86 24.43 24.77 -2.61
C ARG A 86 23.90 26.14 -3.06
N GLN A 87 24.65 26.86 -3.89
CA GLN A 87 24.27 28.20 -4.39
C GLN A 87 23.16 28.09 -5.44
N SER A 88 23.30 27.17 -6.40
CA SER A 88 22.30 26.88 -7.42
C SER A 88 20.95 26.46 -6.81
N LEU A 89 20.97 25.54 -5.83
CA LEU A 89 19.75 25.14 -5.13
C LEU A 89 19.13 26.27 -4.31
N ARG A 90 19.95 27.09 -3.65
CA ARG A 90 19.46 28.27 -2.93
C ARG A 90 18.82 29.28 -3.88
N ALA A 91 19.43 29.55 -5.03
CA ALA A 91 18.87 30.44 -6.04
C ALA A 91 17.50 29.94 -6.55
N LEU A 92 17.40 28.65 -6.89
CA LEU A 92 16.13 28.03 -7.28
C LEU A 92 15.08 28.09 -6.15
N ALA A 93 15.48 27.85 -4.90
CA ALA A 93 14.59 27.98 -3.75
C ALA A 93 14.11 29.43 -3.53
N CYS A 94 14.97 30.42 -3.76
CA CYS A 94 14.59 31.83 -3.73
C CYS A 94 13.57 32.17 -4.82
N TYR A 95 13.81 31.76 -6.07
CA TYR A 95 12.86 31.97 -7.18
C TYR A 95 11.54 31.20 -6.99
N ALA A 96 11.60 30.03 -6.36
CA ALA A 96 10.42 29.26 -5.97
C ALA A 96 9.71 29.84 -4.73
N GLY A 97 10.25 30.87 -4.06
CA GLY A 97 9.65 31.46 -2.85
C GLY A 97 9.64 30.54 -1.63
N ILE A 98 10.57 29.58 -1.55
CA ILE A 98 10.68 28.59 -0.45
C ILE A 98 12.07 28.57 0.21
N SER A 99 12.88 29.60 -0.03
CA SER A 99 14.13 29.81 0.70
C SER A 99 13.86 30.32 2.12
N ALA A 100 14.68 29.90 3.07
CA ALA A 100 14.59 30.37 4.46
C ALA A 100 15.11 31.81 4.66
N SER A 101 15.76 32.42 3.66
CA SER A 101 16.33 33.77 3.79
C SER A 101 15.25 34.85 3.90
N GLU A 102 15.22 35.54 5.03
CA GLU A 102 14.32 36.66 5.41
C GLU A 102 14.53 37.97 4.63
N GLU A 103 15.02 37.92 3.38
CA GLU A 103 15.03 39.12 2.56
C GLU A 103 13.59 39.34 2.08
N SER A 104 12.92 40.30 2.72
CA SER A 104 11.58 40.78 2.36
C SER A 104 11.51 41.01 0.85
N VAL A 105 10.94 40.05 0.12
CA VAL A 105 10.75 40.20 -1.32
C VAL A 105 9.75 41.34 -1.51
N THR A 106 10.25 42.46 -2.03
CA THR A 106 9.52 43.73 -2.15
C THR A 106 8.36 43.66 -3.16
N GLU A 107 8.33 42.61 -3.99
CA GLU A 107 7.33 42.37 -5.03
C GLU A 107 6.76 40.95 -4.91
N PRO A 108 5.45 40.76 -5.17
CA PRO A 108 4.87 39.43 -5.22
C PRO A 108 5.59 38.60 -6.30
N PRO A 109 6.00 37.35 -5.99
CA PRO A 109 6.73 36.53 -6.94
C PRO A 109 5.86 36.20 -8.15
N ASP A 110 6.42 36.35 -9.34
CA ASP A 110 5.81 35.91 -10.60
C ASP A 110 5.57 34.40 -10.55
N MET A 111 4.30 33.99 -10.75
CA MET A 111 3.89 32.59 -10.63
C MET A 111 4.52 31.69 -11.69
N ASP A 112 4.86 32.22 -12.87
CA ASP A 112 5.55 31.45 -13.92
C ASP A 112 6.99 31.14 -13.50
N VAL A 113 7.66 32.10 -12.83
CA VAL A 113 9.00 31.92 -12.26
C VAL A 113 8.97 30.90 -11.12
N VAL A 114 7.97 30.99 -10.24
CA VAL A 114 7.78 30.03 -9.14
C VAL A 114 7.58 28.62 -9.70
N LEU A 115 6.68 28.47 -10.66
CA LEU A 115 6.34 27.19 -11.25
C LEU A 115 7.55 26.52 -11.92
N GLU A 116 8.28 27.25 -12.77
CA GLU A 116 9.46 26.69 -13.44
C GLU A 116 10.58 26.34 -12.44
N SER A 117 10.73 27.13 -11.38
CA SER A 117 11.69 26.84 -10.30
C SER A 117 11.33 25.57 -9.53
N LEU A 118 10.05 25.37 -9.21
CA LEU A 118 9.59 24.14 -8.55
C LEU A 118 9.79 22.90 -9.42
N LYS A 119 9.54 23.01 -10.73
CA LYS A 119 9.83 21.92 -11.68
C LYS A 119 11.32 21.57 -11.73
N CYS A 120 12.20 22.57 -11.75
CA CYS A 120 13.65 22.37 -11.64
C CYS A 120 14.02 21.62 -10.36
N LEU A 121 13.53 22.10 -9.20
CA LEU A 121 13.79 21.46 -7.91
C LEU A 121 13.28 20.01 -7.85
N CYS A 122 12.10 19.74 -8.40
CA CYS A 122 11.57 18.37 -8.50
C CYS A 122 12.50 17.45 -9.29
N ASN A 123 12.99 17.89 -10.46
CA ASN A 123 13.91 17.11 -11.29
C ASN A 123 15.23 16.81 -10.55
N LEU A 124 15.81 17.83 -9.92
CA LEU A 124 17.07 17.72 -9.19
C LEU A 124 16.94 16.79 -7.97
N VAL A 125 15.93 16.99 -7.13
CA VAL A 125 15.69 16.18 -5.92
C VAL A 125 15.37 14.73 -6.29
N LEU A 126 14.59 14.49 -7.35
CA LEU A 126 14.26 13.14 -7.80
C LEU A 126 15.51 12.34 -8.22
N SER A 127 16.48 13.01 -8.86
CA SER A 127 17.56 12.32 -9.57
C SER A 127 18.94 12.45 -8.91
N SER A 128 19.14 13.40 -7.99
CA SER A 128 20.44 13.65 -7.35
C SER A 128 20.36 13.50 -5.81
N PRO A 129 21.08 12.52 -5.23
CA PRO A 129 21.21 12.38 -3.77
C PRO A 129 21.84 13.60 -3.09
N LEU A 130 22.75 14.30 -3.77
CA LEU A 130 23.35 15.53 -3.25
C LEU A 130 22.31 16.66 -3.15
N ALA A 131 21.43 16.79 -4.16
CA ALA A 131 20.34 17.76 -4.09
C ALA A 131 19.36 17.46 -2.96
N GLN A 132 19.07 16.18 -2.69
CA GLN A 132 18.23 15.76 -1.57
C GLN A 132 18.83 16.19 -0.23
N LEU A 133 20.14 15.98 -0.04
CA LEU A 133 20.86 16.40 1.17
C LEU A 133 20.82 17.93 1.34
N LEU A 134 21.18 18.67 0.29
CA LEU A 134 21.24 20.13 0.33
C LEU A 134 19.85 20.77 0.53
N ALA A 135 18.79 20.18 -0.05
CA ALA A 135 17.42 20.61 0.18
C ALA A 135 16.96 20.40 1.63
N ALA A 136 17.39 19.29 2.26
CA ALA A 136 17.14 19.03 3.68
C ALA A 136 17.88 20.03 4.58
N GLU A 137 19.17 20.28 4.32
CA GLU A 137 19.97 21.28 5.04
C GLU A 137 19.40 22.70 4.91
N ALA A 138 18.87 23.05 3.74
CA ALA A 138 18.21 24.33 3.49
C ALA A 138 16.81 24.44 4.10
N ARG A 139 16.30 23.38 4.74
CA ARG A 139 14.98 23.32 5.39
C ARG A 139 13.82 23.73 4.47
N LEU A 140 13.89 23.36 3.19
CA LEU A 140 12.85 23.73 2.21
C LEU A 140 11.46 23.22 2.60
N VAL A 141 11.40 22.08 3.31
CA VAL A 141 10.15 21.49 3.82
C VAL A 141 9.35 22.45 4.72
N ALA A 142 10.02 23.26 5.53
CA ALA A 142 9.34 24.20 6.44
C ALA A 142 8.61 25.30 5.66
N LYS A 143 9.26 25.85 4.63
CA LYS A 143 8.66 26.88 3.76
C LYS A 143 7.60 26.32 2.82
N LEU A 144 7.76 25.08 2.34
CA LEU A 144 6.71 24.39 1.61
C LEU A 144 5.47 24.17 2.48
N ALA A 145 5.65 23.67 3.71
CA ALA A 145 4.55 23.48 4.66
C ALA A 145 3.84 24.79 5.01
N GLU A 146 4.60 25.88 5.21
CA GLU A 146 4.07 27.23 5.40
C GLU A 146 3.26 27.70 4.18
N ARG A 147 3.72 27.47 2.96
CA ARG A 147 2.94 27.83 1.77
C ARG A 147 1.67 27.01 1.62
N VAL A 148 1.73 25.71 1.89
CA VAL A 148 0.56 24.81 1.85
C VAL A 148 -0.50 25.22 2.86
N SER A 149 -0.11 25.68 4.06
CA SER A 149 -1.07 26.14 5.07
C SER A 149 -1.84 27.39 4.64
N LEU A 150 -1.26 28.18 3.74
CA LEU A 150 -1.87 29.40 3.20
C LEU A 150 -2.82 29.15 2.02
N TYR A 151 -3.03 27.92 1.55
CA TYR A 151 -3.91 27.64 0.40
C TYR A 151 -5.37 28.06 0.62
N ARG A 152 -5.82 28.11 1.89
CA ARG A 152 -7.16 28.60 2.23
C ARG A 152 -7.26 30.13 2.18
N GLU A 153 -6.16 30.83 2.47
CA GLU A 153 -6.12 32.29 2.59
C GLU A 153 -5.69 32.99 1.29
N ARG A 154 -4.88 32.31 0.49
CA ARG A 154 -4.27 32.84 -0.74
C ARG A 154 -4.56 31.93 -1.91
N SER A 155 -4.97 32.54 -3.02
CA SER A 155 -5.21 31.83 -4.28
C SER A 155 -3.90 31.58 -5.02
N PHE A 156 -3.41 30.35 -4.99
CA PHE A 156 -2.30 29.89 -5.83
C PHE A 156 -2.83 29.10 -7.04
N PRO A 157 -2.22 29.22 -8.24
CA PRO A 157 -2.59 28.42 -9.40
C PRO A 157 -2.45 26.90 -9.14
N HIS A 158 -3.27 26.09 -9.79
CA HIS A 158 -3.24 24.61 -9.66
C HIS A 158 -1.82 24.05 -9.84
N ASP A 159 -1.13 24.43 -10.91
CA ASP A 159 0.21 23.91 -11.23
C ASP A 159 1.22 24.17 -10.10
N VAL A 160 1.17 25.37 -9.49
CA VAL A 160 2.07 25.71 -8.36
C VAL A 160 1.75 24.83 -7.16
N GLN A 161 0.46 24.66 -6.83
CA GLN A 161 0.04 23.80 -5.73
C GLN A 161 0.44 22.34 -5.97
N PHE A 162 0.26 21.84 -7.19
CA PHE A 162 0.66 20.50 -7.56
C PHE A 162 2.16 20.29 -7.41
N PHE A 163 2.99 21.20 -7.92
CA PHE A 163 4.45 21.07 -7.84
C PHE A 163 5.01 21.30 -6.42
N ASP A 164 4.32 22.07 -5.57
CA ASP A 164 4.62 22.13 -4.13
C ASP A 164 4.43 20.78 -3.47
N LEU A 165 3.26 20.17 -3.65
CA LEU A 165 2.92 18.87 -3.09
C LEU A 165 3.82 17.77 -3.67
N ARG A 166 4.17 17.86 -4.96
CA ARG A 166 5.09 16.95 -5.63
C ARG A 166 6.50 17.04 -5.03
N LEU A 167 7.00 18.25 -4.81
CA LEU A 167 8.31 18.44 -4.17
C LEU A 167 8.29 17.94 -2.72
N LEU A 168 7.21 18.20 -1.99
CA LEU A 168 7.00 17.68 -0.63
C LEU A 168 6.99 16.15 -0.61
N PHE A 169 6.33 15.51 -1.57
CA PHE A 169 6.34 14.06 -1.76
C PHE A 169 7.75 13.53 -2.01
N LEU A 170 8.50 14.14 -2.93
CA LEU A 170 9.87 13.70 -3.24
C LEU A 170 10.79 13.81 -2.02
N LEU A 171 10.75 14.96 -1.32
CA LEU A 171 11.56 15.17 -0.13
C LEU A 171 11.22 14.16 0.98
N THR A 172 9.95 13.95 1.27
CA THR A 172 9.51 13.00 2.31
C THR A 172 9.70 11.53 1.93
N ALA A 173 9.68 11.20 0.63
CA ALA A 173 9.97 9.86 0.14
C ALA A 173 11.46 9.52 0.25
N LEU A 174 12.33 10.46 -0.11
CA LEU A 174 13.76 10.23 -0.31
C LEU A 174 14.60 10.54 0.95
N ARG A 175 14.09 11.35 1.88
CA ARG A 175 14.81 11.80 3.08
C ARG A 175 14.02 11.51 4.36
N THR A 176 14.59 10.66 5.22
CA THR A 176 13.97 10.22 6.47
C THR A 176 13.95 11.33 7.53
N ASP A 177 14.98 12.17 7.58
CA ASP A 177 15.05 13.36 8.43
C ASP A 177 13.97 14.38 8.07
N VAL A 178 13.77 14.65 6.77
CA VAL A 178 12.71 15.56 6.30
C VAL A 178 11.31 14.99 6.60
N ARG A 179 11.13 13.68 6.46
CA ARG A 179 9.89 13.00 6.82
C ARG A 179 9.56 13.15 8.30
N GLN A 180 10.53 12.90 9.19
CA GLN A 180 10.36 13.07 10.63
C GLN A 180 10.10 14.52 11.00
N GLN A 181 10.81 15.47 10.37
CA GLN A 181 10.59 16.89 10.56
C GLN A 181 9.16 17.30 10.20
N LEU A 182 8.65 16.87 9.03
CA LEU A 182 7.28 17.17 8.62
C LEU A 182 6.25 16.55 9.57
N PHE A 183 6.48 15.31 10.01
CA PHE A 183 5.57 14.62 10.93
C PHE A 183 5.53 15.27 12.32
N GLN A 184 6.69 15.50 12.96
CA GLN A 184 6.78 15.90 14.37
C GLN A 184 6.83 17.41 14.58
N GLU A 185 7.66 18.13 13.81
CA GLU A 185 7.91 19.56 14.06
C GLU A 185 6.86 20.45 13.38
N LEU A 186 6.37 20.04 12.21
CA LEU A 186 5.51 20.86 11.35
C LEU A 186 4.03 20.44 11.37
N ASN A 187 3.63 19.51 12.24
CA ASN A 187 2.26 18.98 12.34
C ASN A 187 1.70 18.53 10.98
N GLY A 188 2.53 17.87 10.17
CA GLY A 188 2.25 17.57 8.77
C GLY A 188 0.97 16.77 8.54
N VAL A 189 0.59 15.89 9.47
CA VAL A 189 -0.68 15.15 9.39
C VAL A 189 -1.87 16.10 9.44
N ARG A 190 -1.92 17.04 10.40
CA ARG A 190 -3.01 18.02 10.51
C ARG A 190 -3.04 18.92 9.28
N LEU A 191 -1.90 19.49 8.91
CA LEU A 191 -1.76 20.35 7.74
C LEU A 191 -2.30 19.70 6.45
N LEU A 192 -1.85 18.48 6.16
CA LEU A 192 -2.24 17.77 4.94
C LEU A 192 -3.66 17.24 5.00
N THR A 193 -4.19 16.96 6.18
CA THR A 193 -5.61 16.60 6.36
C THR A 193 -6.51 17.79 6.05
N ASP A 194 -6.18 18.98 6.54
CA ASP A 194 -6.91 20.22 6.23
C ASP A 194 -6.82 20.57 4.74
N THR A 195 -5.66 20.31 4.12
CA THR A 195 -5.43 20.51 2.68
C THR A 195 -6.21 19.50 1.84
N LEU A 196 -6.32 18.25 2.29
CA LEU A 196 -7.13 17.21 1.65
C LEU A 196 -8.61 17.59 1.70
N GLU A 197 -9.11 18.04 2.86
CA GLU A 197 -10.49 18.52 3.00
C GLU A 197 -10.78 19.66 2.02
N LEU A 198 -9.90 20.66 1.96
CA LEU A 198 -10.02 21.78 1.02
C LEU A 198 -10.09 21.29 -0.44
N THR A 199 -9.26 20.31 -0.80
CA THR A 199 -9.19 19.76 -2.16
C THR A 199 -10.44 18.94 -2.52
N LEU A 200 -11.05 18.25 -1.56
CA LEU A 200 -12.28 17.49 -1.76
C LEU A 200 -13.53 18.37 -1.85
N GLY A 201 -13.46 19.63 -1.41
CA GLY A 201 -14.51 20.63 -1.60
C GLY A 201 -15.80 20.36 -0.80
N GLY A 202 -15.73 19.58 0.28
CA GLY A 202 -16.88 19.28 1.14
C GLY A 202 -16.47 19.07 2.60
N SER A 203 -17.23 19.68 3.51
CA SER A 203 -17.06 19.40 4.94
C SER A 203 -17.47 17.96 5.27
N PRO A 204 -16.89 17.32 6.31
CA PRO A 204 -17.16 15.93 6.67
C PRO A 204 -18.63 15.56 6.93
N GLY A 205 -19.53 16.55 7.03
CA GLY A 205 -20.98 16.36 7.18
C GLY A 205 -21.81 16.57 5.90
N GLU A 206 -21.22 16.99 4.79
CA GLU A 206 -21.91 17.12 3.51
C GLU A 206 -21.72 15.86 2.66
N SER A 207 -22.72 15.54 1.83
CA SER A 207 -22.60 14.41 0.90
C SER A 207 -21.44 14.69 -0.07
N PRO A 208 -20.48 13.76 -0.22
CA PRO A 208 -19.31 14.00 -1.04
C PRO A 208 -19.71 14.26 -2.51
N PRO A 209 -18.93 15.05 -3.26
CA PRO A 209 -19.19 15.28 -4.68
C PRO A 209 -19.17 13.94 -5.41
N LYS A 210 -20.09 13.73 -6.36
CA LYS A 210 -20.17 12.46 -7.10
C LYS A 210 -18.93 12.19 -7.96
N LEU A 211 -18.26 13.26 -8.42
CA LEU A 211 -17.10 13.20 -9.27
C LEU A 211 -16.10 14.28 -8.83
N LEU A 212 -14.86 13.88 -8.58
CA LEU A 212 -13.76 14.79 -8.32
C LEU A 212 -13.15 15.25 -9.66
N PRO A 213 -12.99 16.56 -9.92
CA PRO A 213 -12.42 17.01 -11.18
C PRO A 213 -10.91 16.64 -11.30
N PRO A 214 -10.33 16.72 -12.52
CA PRO A 214 -8.97 16.25 -12.78
C PRO A 214 -7.91 16.92 -11.91
N GLU A 215 -7.95 18.25 -11.81
CA GLU A 215 -6.98 19.04 -11.06
C GLU A 215 -7.01 18.73 -9.55
N GLU A 216 -8.20 18.62 -8.97
CA GLU A 216 -8.41 18.21 -7.59
C GLU A 216 -7.93 16.77 -7.36
N THR A 217 -8.18 15.88 -8.32
CA THR A 217 -7.72 14.47 -8.25
C THR A 217 -6.20 14.40 -8.18
N GLU A 218 -5.50 15.13 -9.04
CA GLU A 218 -4.03 15.17 -9.05
C GLU A 218 -3.46 15.68 -7.73
N ARG A 219 -3.99 16.81 -7.22
CA ARG A 219 -3.57 17.37 -5.92
C ARG A 219 -3.89 16.41 -4.77
N ALA A 220 -5.08 15.82 -4.74
CA ALA A 220 -5.48 14.88 -3.71
C ALA A 220 -4.56 13.64 -3.70
N MET A 221 -4.20 13.10 -4.87
CA MET A 221 -3.25 11.99 -4.96
C MET A 221 -1.87 12.36 -4.43
N GLU A 222 -1.33 13.55 -4.74
CA GLU A 222 -0.05 13.99 -4.15
C GLU A 222 -0.16 14.13 -2.62
N ILE A 223 -1.24 14.73 -2.10
CA ILE A 223 -1.47 14.84 -0.65
C ILE A 223 -1.51 13.45 0.02
N LEU A 224 -2.25 12.49 -0.55
CA LEU A 224 -2.33 11.12 -0.06
C LEU A 224 -0.97 10.43 -0.05
N LYS A 225 -0.13 10.67 -1.07
CA LYS A 225 1.24 10.13 -1.13
C LYS A 225 2.15 10.73 -0.07
N VAL A 226 2.07 12.04 0.19
CA VAL A 226 2.83 12.67 1.28
C VAL A 226 2.36 12.14 2.64
N LEU A 227 1.04 12.08 2.87
CA LEU A 227 0.46 11.52 4.09
C LEU A 227 0.90 10.08 4.32
N PHE A 228 0.92 9.25 3.27
CA PHE A 228 1.43 7.88 3.35
C PHE A 228 2.91 7.87 3.79
N ASN A 229 3.76 8.69 3.17
CA ASN A 229 5.17 8.76 3.51
C ASN A 229 5.42 9.17 4.96
N ILE A 230 4.64 10.09 5.53
CA ILE A 230 4.87 10.55 6.91
C ILE A 230 4.19 9.67 7.97
N THR A 231 3.30 8.74 7.58
CA THR A 231 2.54 7.91 8.53
C THR A 231 2.99 6.45 8.57
N PHE A 232 3.62 5.90 7.53
CA PHE A 232 3.83 4.44 7.43
C PHE A 232 4.77 3.84 8.51
N ASP A 233 5.74 4.59 9.02
CA ASP A 233 6.70 4.14 10.05
C ASP A 233 6.57 4.92 11.38
N SER A 234 5.83 6.03 11.37
CA SER A 234 5.82 7.01 12.46
C SER A 234 4.61 6.86 13.39
N VAL A 235 3.53 6.21 12.92
CA VAL A 235 2.33 5.97 13.71
C VAL A 235 2.53 4.77 14.64
N LYS A 236 2.41 5.01 15.95
CA LYS A 236 2.44 3.96 16.96
C LYS A 236 1.11 3.19 16.99
N ARG A 237 1.15 1.93 17.44
CA ARG A 237 -0.06 1.11 17.64
C ARG A 237 -1.01 1.71 18.67
N GLU A 238 -0.45 2.37 19.69
CA GLU A 238 -1.17 3.13 20.69
C GLU A 238 -0.89 4.61 20.46
N VAL A 239 -1.97 5.37 20.31
CA VAL A 239 -1.97 6.82 20.05
C VAL A 239 -2.74 7.52 21.14
N GLU A 240 -2.33 8.73 21.46
CA GLU A 240 -3.00 9.61 22.41
C GLU A 240 -4.40 10.01 21.90
N GLU A 241 -5.28 10.48 22.78
CA GLU A 241 -6.67 10.80 22.41
C GLU A 241 -6.78 11.91 21.35
N GLU A 242 -5.93 12.95 21.44
CA GLU A 242 -5.91 14.03 20.46
C GLU A 242 -5.50 13.52 19.06
N ASP A 243 -4.43 12.73 19.00
CA ASP A 243 -3.97 12.10 17.77
C ASP A 243 -5.03 11.14 17.20
N ALA A 244 -5.68 10.35 18.06
CA ALA A 244 -6.76 9.46 17.64
C ALA A 244 -7.95 10.22 17.05
N ALA A 245 -8.28 11.41 17.57
CA ALA A 245 -9.31 12.27 16.98
C ALA A 245 -8.88 12.77 15.59
N LEU A 246 -7.62 13.18 15.42
CA LEU A 246 -7.08 13.58 14.12
C LEU A 246 -7.08 12.43 13.10
N TYR A 247 -6.67 11.22 13.49
CA TYR A 247 -6.69 10.06 12.59
C TYR A 247 -8.10 9.60 12.24
N ARG A 248 -9.09 9.75 13.15
CA ARG A 248 -10.51 9.53 12.82
C ARG A 248 -11.04 10.59 11.86
N TYR A 249 -10.61 11.84 12.02
CA TYR A 249 -10.96 12.91 11.10
C TYR A 249 -10.42 12.62 9.70
N LEU A 250 -9.14 12.29 9.59
CA LEU A 250 -8.52 11.84 8.35
C LEU A 250 -9.23 10.60 7.78
N GLY A 251 -9.54 9.61 8.61
CA GLY A 251 -10.30 8.41 8.21
C GLY A 251 -11.68 8.73 7.64
N THR A 252 -12.33 9.79 8.12
CA THR A 252 -13.60 10.30 7.57
C THR A 252 -13.42 10.85 6.15
N LEU A 253 -12.35 11.61 5.91
CA LEU A 253 -12.03 12.10 4.56
C LEU A 253 -11.66 10.94 3.61
N LEU A 254 -10.88 9.97 4.08
CA LEU A 254 -10.54 8.78 3.28
C LEU A 254 -11.76 7.93 2.96
N ARG A 255 -12.72 7.83 3.88
CA ARG A 255 -14.02 7.23 3.60
C ARG A 255 -14.72 7.94 2.45
N HIS A 256 -14.67 9.28 2.38
CA HIS A 256 -15.21 10.02 1.26
C HIS A 256 -14.45 9.70 -0.03
N CYS A 257 -13.11 9.69 0.00
CA CYS A 257 -12.28 9.33 -1.16
C CYS A 257 -12.61 7.94 -1.74
N VAL A 258 -12.87 6.93 -0.90
CA VAL A 258 -13.29 5.58 -1.35
C VAL A 258 -14.63 5.61 -2.08
N MET A 259 -15.54 6.51 -1.69
CA MET A 259 -16.89 6.59 -2.24
C MET A 259 -17.01 7.50 -3.47
N VAL A 260 -16.01 8.36 -3.72
CA VAL A 260 -15.98 9.31 -4.84
C VAL A 260 -15.33 8.69 -6.07
N ALA A 261 -15.88 8.96 -7.25
CA ALA A 261 -15.22 8.68 -8.52
C ALA A 261 -14.29 9.84 -8.88
N ALA A 262 -13.12 9.54 -9.43
CA ALA A 262 -12.23 10.56 -9.99
C ALA A 262 -12.48 10.72 -11.49
N ALA A 263 -12.28 11.92 -12.01
CA ALA A 263 -12.39 12.18 -13.45
C ALA A 263 -11.38 11.34 -14.26
N GLY A 264 -11.80 10.90 -15.45
CA GLY A 264 -11.01 10.04 -16.33
C GLY A 264 -10.78 8.63 -15.77
N ASP A 265 -9.65 8.02 -16.12
CA ASP A 265 -9.31 6.65 -15.74
C ASP A 265 -8.55 6.57 -14.39
N HIS A 266 -8.46 7.68 -13.66
CA HIS A 266 -7.67 7.79 -12.41
C HIS A 266 -8.37 7.28 -11.16
N THR A 267 -9.64 6.85 -11.24
CA THR A 267 -10.41 6.40 -10.05
C THR A 267 -9.71 5.26 -9.32
N GLU A 268 -9.18 4.28 -10.05
CA GLU A 268 -8.53 3.13 -9.43
C GLU A 268 -7.19 3.50 -8.75
N GLU A 269 -6.44 4.42 -9.35
CA GLU A 269 -5.19 4.95 -8.78
C GLU A 269 -5.46 5.75 -7.51
N PHE A 270 -6.47 6.64 -7.55
CA PHE A 270 -6.92 7.44 -6.42
C PHE A 270 -7.39 6.58 -5.25
N HIS A 271 -8.21 5.56 -5.51
CA HIS A 271 -8.62 4.58 -4.50
C HIS A 271 -7.43 3.79 -3.95
N GLY A 272 -6.44 3.46 -4.79
CA GLY A 272 -5.21 2.81 -4.35
C GLY A 272 -4.44 3.62 -3.31
N HIS A 273 -4.20 4.91 -3.58
CA HIS A 273 -3.55 5.79 -2.61
C HIS A 273 -4.36 5.97 -1.33
N THR A 274 -5.68 6.06 -1.44
CA THR A 274 -6.59 6.15 -0.29
C THR A 274 -6.49 4.91 0.60
N VAL A 275 -6.53 3.72 0.02
CA VAL A 275 -6.44 2.45 0.75
C VAL A 275 -5.05 2.26 1.37
N ASN A 276 -3.99 2.65 0.67
CA ASN A 276 -2.64 2.61 1.24
C ASN A 276 -2.54 3.44 2.51
N LEU A 277 -3.13 4.64 2.52
CA LEU A 277 -3.15 5.49 3.70
C LEU A 277 -4.07 4.96 4.81
N LEU A 278 -5.22 4.36 4.47
CA LEU A 278 -6.07 3.65 5.45
C LEU A 278 -5.29 2.54 6.17
N GLY A 279 -4.38 1.85 5.46
CA GLY A 279 -3.52 0.83 6.04
C GLY A 279 -2.52 1.35 7.09
N ASN A 280 -2.24 2.66 7.12
CA ASN A 280 -1.34 3.28 8.08
C ASN A 280 -2.07 3.83 9.32
N LEU A 281 -3.40 3.93 9.28
CA LEU A 281 -4.16 4.47 10.41
C LEU A 281 -4.13 3.52 11.62
N PRO A 282 -4.15 4.05 12.85
CA PRO A 282 -4.34 3.23 14.04
C PRO A 282 -5.60 2.37 13.95
N LEU A 283 -5.50 1.10 14.36
CA LEU A 283 -6.56 0.10 14.19
C LEU A 283 -7.88 0.48 14.89
N ASN A 284 -7.82 1.27 15.96
CA ASN A 284 -8.97 1.78 16.71
C ASN A 284 -9.70 2.94 16.01
N CYS A 285 -9.13 3.50 14.93
CA CYS A 285 -9.71 4.60 14.17
C CYS A 285 -10.42 4.14 12.88
N LEU A 286 -10.29 2.85 12.52
CA LEU A 286 -10.96 2.27 11.34
C LEU A 286 -12.47 2.05 11.56
N ASP A 287 -12.95 2.21 12.79
CA ASP A 287 -14.38 2.18 13.14
C ASP A 287 -15.18 3.23 12.37
N ILE A 288 -14.57 4.37 12.03
CA ILE A 288 -15.15 5.47 11.24
C ILE A 288 -15.65 5.04 9.85
N LEU A 289 -15.10 3.96 9.30
CA LEU A 289 -15.54 3.41 8.01
C LEU A 289 -16.98 2.86 8.07
N LEU A 290 -17.51 2.63 9.28
CA LEU A 290 -18.82 2.04 9.53
C LEU A 290 -19.84 3.03 10.11
N THR A 291 -19.43 4.24 10.47
CA THR A 291 -20.27 5.24 11.15
C THR A 291 -21.09 6.13 10.19
N LEU A 292 -21.21 5.74 8.93
CA LEU A 292 -21.95 6.52 7.94
C LEU A 292 -23.46 6.43 8.20
N GLU A 293 -24.15 7.57 8.19
CA GLU A 293 -25.62 7.60 8.32
C GLU A 293 -26.29 6.86 7.15
N SER A 294 -27.19 5.95 7.50
CA SER A 294 -27.99 5.22 6.51
C SER A 294 -29.02 6.15 5.88
N HIS A 295 -28.95 6.31 4.56
CA HIS A 295 -29.92 7.05 3.76
C HIS A 295 -30.72 6.11 2.86
N LYS A 296 -31.79 6.61 2.24
CA LYS A 296 -32.58 5.81 1.29
C LYS A 296 -31.69 5.36 0.12
N GLY A 297 -31.47 4.05 0.00
CA GLY A 297 -30.60 3.45 -1.02
C GLY A 297 -29.23 2.97 -0.51
N SER A 298 -28.88 3.24 0.75
CA SER A 298 -27.69 2.69 1.39
C SER A 298 -27.79 1.17 1.53
N LEU A 299 -26.64 0.50 1.44
CA LEU A 299 -26.54 -0.91 1.80
C LEU A 299 -26.47 -1.06 3.30
N GLU A 300 -27.58 -1.47 3.90
CA GLU A 300 -27.64 -1.72 5.33
C GLU A 300 -27.57 -3.22 5.63
N PHE A 301 -26.75 -3.58 6.61
CA PHE A 301 -26.66 -4.93 7.13
C PHE A 301 -26.51 -4.89 8.66
N MET A 302 -27.41 -5.58 9.37
CA MET A 302 -27.47 -5.58 10.84
C MET A 302 -27.49 -4.18 11.48
N GLY A 303 -28.21 -3.21 10.88
CA GLY A 303 -28.31 -1.86 11.43
C GLY A 303 -27.12 -0.95 11.10
N VAL A 304 -26.19 -1.39 10.25
CA VAL A 304 -24.94 -0.66 9.94
C VAL A 304 -24.80 -0.50 8.42
N ASN A 305 -24.32 0.66 7.99
CA ASN A 305 -24.01 0.94 6.59
C ASN A 305 -22.77 0.15 6.12
N MET A 306 -22.90 -0.56 4.99
CA MET A 306 -21.86 -1.40 4.37
C MET A 306 -21.37 -0.88 3.02
N ASP A 307 -21.75 0.34 2.62
CA ASP A 307 -21.42 0.91 1.31
C ASP A 307 -19.90 0.99 1.09
N VAL A 308 -19.17 1.44 2.13
CA VAL A 308 -17.70 1.56 2.12
C VAL A 308 -17.03 0.19 2.05
N ILE A 309 -17.51 -0.77 2.86
CA ILE A 309 -16.98 -2.14 2.87
C ILE A 309 -17.21 -2.82 1.51
N ARG A 310 -18.38 -2.62 0.89
CA ARG A 310 -18.66 -3.09 -0.47
C ARG A 310 -17.75 -2.42 -1.49
N ALA A 311 -17.53 -1.12 -1.41
CA ALA A 311 -16.64 -0.40 -2.31
C ALA A 311 -15.19 -0.94 -2.23
N LEU A 312 -14.68 -1.15 -1.02
CA LEU A 312 -13.36 -1.76 -0.78
C LEU A 312 -13.28 -3.20 -1.32
N LEU A 313 -14.35 -3.99 -1.16
CA LEU A 313 -14.41 -5.35 -1.70
C LEU A 313 -14.40 -5.36 -3.23
N SER A 314 -15.19 -4.49 -3.86
CA SER A 314 -15.18 -4.32 -5.32
C SER A 314 -13.83 -3.82 -5.84
N PHE A 315 -13.15 -2.94 -5.08
CA PHE A 315 -11.79 -2.50 -5.37
C PHE A 315 -10.79 -3.67 -5.32
N LEU A 316 -10.86 -4.49 -4.26
CA LEU A 316 -10.05 -5.72 -4.15
C LEU A 316 -10.29 -6.66 -5.35
N GLU A 317 -11.55 -6.89 -5.73
CA GLU A 317 -11.87 -7.77 -6.86
C GLU A 317 -11.25 -7.25 -8.16
N LYS A 318 -11.33 -5.94 -8.43
CA LYS A 318 -10.66 -5.33 -9.60
C LYS A 318 -9.14 -5.53 -9.54
N ARG A 319 -8.50 -5.26 -8.39
CA ARG A 319 -7.05 -5.41 -8.21
C ARG A 319 -6.56 -6.85 -8.34
N LEU A 320 -7.37 -7.85 -7.99
CA LEU A 320 -7.02 -9.26 -8.17
C LEU A 320 -6.91 -9.71 -9.64
N HIS A 321 -7.47 -8.94 -10.59
CA HIS A 321 -7.27 -9.20 -12.01
C HIS A 321 -5.91 -8.73 -12.52
N GLN A 322 -5.22 -7.86 -11.77
CA GLN A 322 -3.86 -7.40 -12.10
C GLN A 322 -2.85 -8.43 -11.59
N THR A 323 -2.14 -9.11 -12.49
CA THR A 323 -1.17 -10.15 -12.13
C THR A 323 0.18 -9.60 -11.67
N HIS A 324 0.45 -8.32 -11.93
CA HIS A 324 1.70 -7.65 -11.57
C HIS A 324 1.57 -6.88 -10.26
N ARG A 325 2.64 -6.87 -9.44
CA ARG A 325 2.72 -6.11 -8.17
C ARG A 325 1.55 -6.35 -7.21
N LEU A 326 1.09 -7.61 -7.12
CA LEU A 326 0.00 -8.02 -6.23
C LEU A 326 0.23 -7.63 -4.76
N LYS A 327 1.48 -7.68 -4.28
CA LYS A 327 1.83 -7.26 -2.92
C LYS A 327 1.33 -5.85 -2.60
N GLU A 328 1.76 -4.87 -3.39
CA GLU A 328 1.42 -3.46 -3.20
C GLU A 328 -0.05 -3.19 -3.51
N SER A 329 -0.65 -3.96 -4.42
CA SER A 329 -2.00 -3.72 -4.93
C SER A 329 -3.11 -4.31 -4.05
N VAL A 330 -2.84 -5.44 -3.39
CA VAL A 330 -3.87 -6.26 -2.72
C VAL A 330 -3.66 -6.34 -1.20
N ALA A 331 -2.42 -6.31 -0.71
CA ALA A 331 -2.16 -6.44 0.72
C ALA A 331 -2.76 -5.30 1.57
N PRO A 332 -2.72 -4.02 1.14
CA PRO A 332 -3.32 -2.93 1.91
C PRO A 332 -4.84 -3.08 2.07
N VAL A 333 -5.57 -3.36 0.98
CA VAL A 333 -7.03 -3.54 1.04
C VAL A 333 -7.42 -4.77 1.86
N LEU A 334 -6.69 -5.88 1.74
CA LEU A 334 -6.94 -7.08 2.56
C LEU A 334 -6.71 -6.79 4.04
N SER A 335 -5.67 -6.03 4.39
CA SER A 335 -5.38 -5.68 5.77
C SER A 335 -6.49 -4.81 6.37
N VAL A 336 -6.93 -3.77 5.66
CA VAL A 336 -8.03 -2.90 6.12
C VAL A 336 -9.33 -3.70 6.30
N LEU A 337 -9.71 -4.52 5.31
CA LEU A 337 -10.91 -5.38 5.40
C LEU A 337 -10.81 -6.40 6.53
N THR A 338 -9.63 -6.98 6.76
CA THR A 338 -9.38 -7.93 7.85
C THR A 338 -9.58 -7.26 9.21
N GLU A 339 -9.03 -6.07 9.41
CA GLU A 339 -9.14 -5.36 10.69
C GLU A 339 -10.56 -4.88 10.98
N CYS A 340 -11.28 -4.41 9.95
CA CYS A 340 -12.71 -4.11 10.05
C CYS A 340 -13.53 -5.34 10.45
N ALA A 341 -13.25 -6.50 9.83
CA ALA A 341 -13.94 -7.76 10.12
C ALA A 341 -13.55 -8.36 11.49
N ARG A 342 -12.31 -8.18 11.93
CA ARG A 342 -11.84 -8.65 13.24
C ARG A 342 -12.58 -7.91 14.35
N ARG A 343 -12.61 -6.58 14.30
CA ARG A 343 -13.19 -5.71 15.33
C ARG A 343 -14.72 -5.68 15.33
N HIS A 344 -15.35 -5.68 14.16
CA HIS A 344 -16.79 -5.46 14.05
C HIS A 344 -17.52 -6.70 13.52
N ARG A 345 -18.55 -7.14 14.24
CA ARG A 345 -19.41 -8.27 13.86
C ARG A 345 -20.17 -8.03 12.54
N PRO A 346 -20.77 -6.86 12.27
CA PRO A 346 -21.54 -6.65 11.03
C PRO A 346 -20.69 -6.78 9.75
N PRO A 347 -19.52 -6.13 9.60
CA PRO A 347 -18.66 -6.32 8.42
C PRO A 347 -18.19 -7.77 8.25
N ARG A 348 -17.85 -8.47 9.34
CA ARG A 348 -17.43 -9.87 9.29
C ARG A 348 -18.51 -10.77 8.69
N LYS A 349 -19.75 -10.65 9.19
CA LYS A 349 -20.90 -11.44 8.71
C LYS A 349 -21.32 -11.04 7.29
N PHE A 350 -21.24 -9.75 6.97
CA PHE A 350 -21.48 -9.22 5.63
C PHE A 350 -20.49 -9.83 4.61
N LEU A 351 -19.19 -9.74 4.87
CA LEU A 351 -18.12 -10.26 4.00
C LEU A 351 -18.16 -11.80 3.88
N LYS A 352 -18.53 -12.51 4.95
CA LYS A 352 -18.74 -13.97 4.92
C LYS A 352 -19.93 -14.40 4.06
N ALA A 353 -20.81 -13.48 3.64
CA ALA A 353 -22.03 -13.73 2.87
C ALA A 353 -23.24 -14.26 3.65
N GLN A 354 -23.42 -13.84 4.91
CA GLN A 354 -24.73 -13.99 5.55
C GLN A 354 -25.67 -12.89 5.05
N GLY A 355 -26.57 -13.18 4.12
CA GLY A 355 -27.86 -12.47 4.02
C GLY A 355 -28.17 -11.59 2.81
N GLN A 356 -27.27 -11.33 1.85
CA GLN A 356 -27.65 -10.58 0.63
C GLN A 356 -26.91 -11.07 -0.63
N LEU A 357 -27.62 -10.99 -1.76
CA LEU A 357 -27.10 -11.20 -3.11
C LEU A 357 -26.41 -9.90 -3.58
N PRO A 358 -25.26 -9.96 -4.27
CA PRO A 358 -24.45 -11.14 -4.58
C PRO A 358 -23.64 -11.68 -3.39
N PRO A 359 -23.32 -12.99 -3.38
CA PRO A 359 -22.43 -13.58 -2.37
C PRO A 359 -21.08 -12.87 -2.37
N GLN A 360 -20.62 -12.46 -1.18
CA GLN A 360 -19.44 -11.59 -1.04
C GLN A 360 -18.12 -12.36 -1.17
N VAL A 361 -17.69 -13.10 -0.13
CA VAL A 361 -16.40 -13.82 -0.15
C VAL A 361 -16.55 -15.32 0.04
N LEU A 362 -17.24 -15.77 1.10
CA LEU A 362 -17.32 -17.18 1.49
C LEU A 362 -18.77 -17.71 1.52
N PRO A 363 -19.48 -17.76 0.38
CA PRO A 363 -20.85 -18.26 0.36
C PRO A 363 -20.95 -19.71 0.88
N PRO A 364 -22.10 -20.09 1.48
CA PRO A 364 -22.35 -21.47 1.90
C PRO A 364 -22.01 -22.47 0.78
N LEU A 365 -21.23 -23.50 1.12
CA LEU A 365 -20.65 -24.42 0.14
C LEU A 365 -21.71 -25.32 -0.49
N ARG A 366 -22.03 -25.12 -1.77
CA ARG A 366 -22.83 -26.08 -2.54
C ARG A 366 -21.96 -27.01 -3.38
N ASP A 367 -20.87 -26.48 -3.95
CA ASP A 367 -19.89 -27.28 -4.68
C ASP A 367 -18.80 -27.80 -3.74
N VAL A 368 -18.76 -29.13 -3.61
CA VAL A 368 -17.81 -29.90 -2.80
C VAL A 368 -16.95 -30.84 -3.65
N LYS A 369 -17.07 -30.79 -4.99
CA LYS A 369 -16.34 -31.68 -5.91
C LYS A 369 -15.10 -31.01 -6.49
N THR A 370 -15.17 -29.69 -6.69
CA THR A 370 -14.03 -28.91 -7.18
C THR A 370 -13.09 -28.55 -6.03
N ARG A 371 -11.79 -28.36 -6.34
CA ARG A 371 -10.83 -27.92 -5.33
C ARG A 371 -11.07 -26.45 -4.97
N PRO A 372 -10.89 -26.03 -3.70
CA PRO A 372 -11.11 -24.65 -3.27
C PRO A 372 -10.34 -23.59 -4.08
N GLU A 373 -9.15 -23.90 -4.58
CA GLU A 373 -8.32 -22.99 -5.39
C GLU A 373 -8.71 -22.92 -6.88
N VAL A 374 -9.63 -23.77 -7.35
CA VAL A 374 -10.05 -23.86 -8.75
C VAL A 374 -11.40 -23.16 -8.94
N GLY A 375 -11.49 -22.25 -9.91
CA GLY A 375 -12.69 -21.47 -10.22
C GLY A 375 -12.45 -19.96 -10.28
N GLU A 376 -13.47 -19.20 -10.66
CA GLU A 376 -13.40 -17.74 -10.87
C GLU A 376 -14.06 -16.91 -9.76
N LEU A 377 -14.64 -17.55 -8.75
CA LEU A 377 -15.20 -16.82 -7.61
C LEU A 377 -14.09 -16.15 -6.81
N LEU A 378 -14.44 -15.08 -6.10
CA LEU A 378 -13.51 -14.37 -5.23
C LEU A 378 -12.85 -15.29 -4.19
N ARG A 379 -13.60 -16.24 -3.62
CA ARG A 379 -13.07 -17.34 -2.78
C ARG A 379 -11.89 -18.03 -3.45
N ASN A 380 -12.08 -18.51 -4.68
CA ASN A 380 -11.06 -19.30 -5.38
C ASN A 380 -9.80 -18.47 -5.62
N LYS A 381 -9.97 -17.22 -6.05
CA LYS A 381 -8.87 -16.26 -6.25
C LYS A 381 -8.08 -16.03 -4.96
N LEU A 382 -8.75 -15.83 -3.83
CA LEU A 382 -8.09 -15.64 -2.53
C LEU A 382 -7.41 -16.91 -2.01
N VAL A 383 -8.02 -18.09 -2.21
CA VAL A 383 -7.38 -19.37 -1.83
C VAL A 383 -6.11 -19.60 -2.64
N ARG A 384 -6.08 -19.27 -3.93
CA ARG A 384 -4.84 -19.32 -4.75
C ARG A 384 -3.73 -18.43 -4.20
N LEU A 385 -4.06 -17.29 -3.58
CA LEU A 385 -3.07 -16.42 -2.97
C LEU A 385 -2.43 -17.02 -1.71
N MET A 386 -3.09 -17.95 -1.02
CA MET A 386 -2.55 -18.61 0.19
C MET A 386 -1.30 -19.46 -0.10
N THR A 387 -1.10 -19.85 -1.36
CA THR A 387 0.08 -20.58 -1.84
C THR A 387 0.96 -19.72 -2.76
N HIS A 388 0.81 -18.39 -2.71
CA HIS A 388 1.65 -17.47 -3.49
C HIS A 388 3.10 -17.46 -2.99
N LEU A 389 4.05 -17.14 -3.89
CA LEU A 389 5.48 -17.11 -3.58
C LEU A 389 5.85 -16.02 -2.58
N ASP A 390 5.19 -14.86 -2.69
CA ASP A 390 5.36 -13.75 -1.76
C ASP A 390 4.75 -14.06 -0.38
N THR A 391 5.58 -13.97 0.66
CA THR A 391 5.22 -14.32 2.04
C THR A 391 4.21 -13.37 2.67
N ASP A 392 4.19 -12.11 2.26
CA ASP A 392 3.22 -11.14 2.77
C ASP A 392 1.86 -11.38 2.15
N VAL A 393 1.80 -11.55 0.83
CA VAL A 393 0.55 -11.83 0.09
C VAL A 393 -0.14 -13.08 0.64
N LYS A 394 0.61 -14.19 0.80
CA LYS A 394 0.03 -15.43 1.33
C LYS A 394 -0.48 -15.27 2.76
N ARG A 395 0.23 -14.52 3.59
CA ARG A 395 -0.13 -14.28 5.00
C ARG A 395 -1.40 -13.45 5.09
N VAL A 396 -1.48 -12.31 4.39
CA VAL A 396 -2.66 -11.43 4.47
C VAL A 396 -3.91 -12.07 3.86
N ALA A 397 -3.77 -12.85 2.79
CA ALA A 397 -4.90 -13.57 2.20
C ALA A 397 -5.43 -14.66 3.14
N ALA A 398 -4.53 -15.46 3.72
CA ALA A 398 -4.91 -16.50 4.69
C ALA A 398 -5.52 -15.90 5.96
N GLU A 399 -4.94 -14.80 6.47
CA GLU A 399 -5.44 -14.09 7.64
C GLU A 399 -6.86 -13.56 7.44
N PHE A 400 -7.12 -12.92 6.29
CA PHE A 400 -8.44 -12.41 5.95
C PHE A 400 -9.50 -13.53 5.97
N LEU A 401 -9.23 -14.64 5.28
CA LEU A 401 -10.15 -15.78 5.24
C LEU A 401 -10.34 -16.44 6.62
N PHE A 402 -9.28 -16.48 7.45
CA PHE A 402 -9.34 -17.01 8.81
C PHE A 402 -10.23 -16.15 9.72
N VAL A 403 -10.11 -14.82 9.66
CA VAL A 403 -10.97 -13.88 10.40
C VAL A 403 -12.43 -13.99 9.94
N LEU A 404 -12.69 -14.11 8.62
CA LEU A 404 -14.04 -14.37 8.12
C LEU A 404 -14.62 -15.70 8.60
N CYS A 405 -13.77 -16.69 8.85
CA CYS A 405 -14.15 -17.95 9.49
C CYS A 405 -14.32 -17.84 11.01
N SER A 406 -14.28 -16.62 11.58
CA SER A 406 -14.30 -16.36 13.03
C SER A 406 -13.16 -17.07 13.76
N GLU A 407 -12.00 -17.13 13.12
CA GLU A 407 -10.78 -17.74 13.65
C GLU A 407 -10.97 -19.22 14.07
N SER A 408 -11.92 -19.90 13.41
CA SER A 408 -12.24 -21.31 13.64
C SER A 408 -11.47 -22.20 12.67
N VAL A 409 -10.53 -23.01 13.20
CA VAL A 409 -9.71 -23.96 12.40
C VAL A 409 -10.58 -24.92 11.56
N PRO A 410 -11.61 -25.60 12.10
CA PRO A 410 -12.44 -26.51 11.30
C PRO A 410 -13.18 -25.79 10.16
N ARG A 411 -13.70 -24.59 10.43
CA ARG A 411 -14.43 -23.80 9.43
C ARG A 411 -13.49 -23.26 8.35
N PHE A 412 -12.29 -22.86 8.74
CA PHE A 412 -11.25 -22.43 7.82
C PHE A 412 -10.86 -23.56 6.86
N ILE A 413 -10.54 -24.74 7.38
CA ILE A 413 -10.23 -25.94 6.58
C ILE A 413 -11.39 -26.28 5.63
N LYS A 414 -12.64 -26.19 6.09
CA LYS A 414 -13.82 -26.42 5.23
C LYS A 414 -13.82 -25.53 3.98
N TYR A 415 -13.50 -24.24 4.13
CA TYR A 415 -13.54 -23.30 3.00
C TYR A 415 -12.28 -23.26 2.15
N THR A 416 -11.10 -23.56 2.70
CA THR A 416 -9.83 -23.40 1.99
C THR A 416 -9.15 -24.73 1.62
N GLY A 417 -9.53 -25.84 2.25
CA GLY A 417 -8.77 -27.09 2.23
C GLY A 417 -7.54 -27.01 3.15
N TYR A 418 -7.20 -28.11 3.81
CA TYR A 418 -6.08 -28.15 4.76
C TYR A 418 -4.74 -27.89 4.08
N GLY A 419 -4.53 -28.37 2.84
CA GLY A 419 -3.28 -28.13 2.11
C GLY A 419 -2.95 -26.64 1.96
N ASN A 420 -3.95 -25.82 1.64
CA ASN A 420 -3.79 -24.37 1.53
C ASN A 420 -3.71 -23.71 2.92
N ALA A 421 -4.47 -24.19 3.90
CA ALA A 421 -4.52 -23.65 5.26
C ALA A 421 -3.27 -23.92 6.10
N ALA A 422 -2.56 -25.02 5.83
CA ALA A 422 -1.47 -25.52 6.67
C ALA A 422 -0.39 -24.49 6.95
N GLY A 423 -0.07 -23.61 5.98
CA GLY A 423 0.94 -22.56 6.16
C GLY A 423 0.59 -21.56 7.26
N LEU A 424 -0.67 -21.12 7.33
CA LEU A 424 -1.14 -20.21 8.38
C LEU A 424 -1.27 -20.94 9.72
N LEU A 425 -1.84 -22.15 9.70
CA LEU A 425 -2.04 -22.95 10.92
C LEU A 425 -0.72 -23.29 11.60
N ALA A 426 0.31 -23.67 10.82
CA ALA A 426 1.65 -23.91 11.34
C ALA A 426 2.30 -22.65 11.92
N ALA A 427 2.17 -21.51 11.22
CA ALA A 427 2.72 -20.23 11.69
C ALA A 427 2.07 -19.72 13.00
N ARG A 428 0.85 -20.17 13.31
CA ARG A 428 0.11 -19.82 14.54
C ARG A 428 0.13 -20.91 15.61
N GLY A 429 0.77 -22.05 15.38
CA GLY A 429 0.72 -23.19 16.31
C GLY A 429 -0.69 -23.79 16.45
N LEU A 430 -1.55 -23.68 15.43
CA LEU A 430 -2.95 -24.15 15.45
C LEU A 430 -3.15 -25.50 14.76
N MET A 431 -2.08 -26.22 14.47
CA MET A 431 -2.12 -27.51 13.77
C MET A 431 -2.84 -28.60 14.57
N SER A 432 -2.83 -28.49 15.91
CA SER A 432 -3.54 -29.39 16.83
C SER A 432 -5.04 -29.08 16.96
N GLY A 433 -5.58 -28.13 16.19
CA GLY A 433 -7.00 -27.78 16.21
C GLY A 433 -7.44 -26.91 17.40
N GLY A 434 -6.49 -26.33 18.13
CA GLY A 434 -6.77 -25.40 19.23
C GLY A 434 -7.56 -24.17 18.75
N ARG A 435 -8.41 -23.63 19.63
CA ARG A 435 -9.04 -22.32 19.43
C ARG A 435 -8.20 -21.27 20.17
N PRO A 436 -7.90 -20.11 19.56
CA PRO A 436 -7.49 -18.94 20.34
C PRO A 436 -8.59 -18.60 21.37
N GLU A 437 -8.22 -18.16 22.58
CA GLU A 437 -9.18 -17.70 23.60
C GLU A 437 -10.08 -16.59 23.02
N GLY A 438 -11.41 -16.80 23.09
CA GLY A 438 -12.33 -16.27 22.08
C GLY A 438 -12.94 -14.90 22.36
N GLN A 439 -12.74 -13.96 21.43
CA GLN A 439 -13.48 -12.70 21.28
C GLN A 439 -14.77 -12.83 20.43
N TYR A 440 -15.08 -14.04 19.94
CA TYR A 440 -16.12 -14.28 18.94
C TYR A 440 -17.30 -15.07 19.52
N SER A 441 -18.53 -14.60 19.29
CA SER A 441 -19.76 -15.35 19.59
C SER A 441 -19.89 -16.60 18.73
N GLU A 442 -20.53 -17.65 19.24
CA GLU A 442 -20.87 -18.83 18.43
C GLU A 442 -21.68 -18.41 17.20
N ASP A 443 -21.21 -18.86 16.04
CA ASP A 443 -21.76 -18.50 14.73
C ASP A 443 -22.70 -19.63 14.27
N GLU A 444 -23.80 -19.27 13.59
CA GLU A 444 -24.80 -20.20 13.07
C GLU A 444 -24.20 -21.28 12.15
N ASP A 445 -24.80 -22.47 12.19
CA ASP A 445 -24.49 -23.56 11.26
C ASP A 445 -24.75 -23.12 9.82
N THR A 446 -23.69 -22.95 9.05
CA THR A 446 -23.76 -22.58 7.62
C THR A 446 -23.59 -23.81 6.72
N ASP A 447 -23.68 -25.02 7.26
CA ASP A 447 -23.58 -26.25 6.48
C ASP A 447 -24.85 -26.41 5.63
N THR A 448 -24.67 -26.44 4.32
CA THR A 448 -25.71 -26.74 3.35
C THR A 448 -26.04 -28.24 3.38
N ASP A 449 -27.21 -28.61 2.86
CA ASP A 449 -27.61 -30.02 2.79
C ASP A 449 -26.61 -30.83 1.94
N GLU A 450 -26.14 -30.26 0.82
CA GLU A 450 -25.13 -30.89 -0.04
C GLU A 450 -23.80 -31.13 0.70
N TYR A 451 -23.38 -30.19 1.54
CA TYR A 451 -22.17 -30.34 2.34
C TYR A 451 -22.36 -31.41 3.43
N LYS A 452 -23.52 -31.45 4.10
CA LYS A 452 -23.82 -32.44 5.15
C LYS A 452 -23.77 -33.86 4.62
N GLU A 453 -24.32 -34.10 3.43
CA GLU A 453 -24.28 -35.41 2.76
C GLU A 453 -22.85 -35.81 2.36
N ALA A 454 -22.08 -34.86 1.84
CA ALA A 454 -20.73 -35.12 1.32
C ALA A 454 -19.64 -35.16 2.41
N LYS A 455 -19.89 -34.62 3.60
CA LYS A 455 -18.90 -34.39 4.67
C LYS A 455 -18.02 -35.60 4.97
N ALA A 456 -18.60 -36.80 4.99
CA ALA A 456 -17.88 -38.05 5.26
C ALA A 456 -16.94 -38.47 4.12
N SER A 457 -17.15 -37.97 2.90
CA SER A 457 -16.39 -38.32 1.70
C SER A 457 -15.43 -37.23 1.25
N ILE A 458 -15.38 -36.09 1.94
CA ILE A 458 -14.46 -34.99 1.62
C ILE A 458 -13.08 -35.30 2.18
N ASN A 459 -12.07 -35.30 1.33
CA ASN A 459 -10.68 -35.38 1.76
C ASN A 459 -10.28 -34.03 2.42
N PRO A 460 -9.88 -34.00 3.70
CA PRO A 460 -9.53 -32.76 4.40
C PRO A 460 -8.36 -32.00 3.76
N VAL A 461 -7.41 -32.72 3.15
CA VAL A 461 -6.21 -32.14 2.52
C VAL A 461 -6.58 -31.37 1.25
N THR A 462 -7.34 -32.00 0.36
CA THR A 462 -7.70 -31.44 -0.95
C THR A 462 -8.99 -30.62 -0.92
N GLY A 463 -9.77 -30.71 0.15
CA GLY A 463 -11.02 -29.96 0.34
C GLY A 463 -12.14 -30.35 -0.62
N ARG A 464 -12.03 -31.53 -1.27
CA ARG A 464 -13.01 -32.03 -2.24
C ARG A 464 -13.40 -33.48 -1.95
N VAL A 465 -14.55 -33.90 -2.48
CA VAL A 465 -14.93 -35.30 -2.58
C VAL A 465 -14.04 -35.97 -3.63
N GLU A 466 -13.31 -37.01 -3.22
CA GLU A 466 -12.49 -37.81 -4.13
C GLU A 466 -13.24 -39.07 -4.54
N GLU A 467 -13.12 -39.44 -5.81
CA GLU A 467 -13.60 -40.74 -6.28
C GLU A 467 -12.82 -41.83 -5.54
N LYS A 468 -13.54 -42.84 -5.04
CA LYS A 468 -12.90 -43.99 -4.40
C LYS A 468 -12.06 -44.70 -5.44
N LEU A 469 -10.74 -44.58 -5.31
CA LEU A 469 -9.80 -45.33 -6.12
C LEU A 469 -10.06 -46.83 -5.91
N PRO A 470 -9.95 -47.66 -6.96
CA PRO A 470 -10.02 -49.10 -6.80
C PRO A 470 -8.92 -49.55 -5.84
N ASN A 471 -9.22 -50.54 -5.00
CA ASN A 471 -8.28 -50.98 -3.97
C ASN A 471 -7.05 -51.59 -4.67
N PRO A 472 -5.83 -51.07 -4.46
CA PRO A 472 -4.65 -51.60 -5.14
C PRO A 472 -4.33 -53.06 -4.77
N MET A 473 -4.89 -53.54 -3.65
CA MET A 473 -4.76 -54.90 -3.15
C MET A 473 -5.93 -55.81 -3.58
N GLU A 474 -6.85 -55.31 -4.41
CA GLU A 474 -7.99 -56.06 -4.92
C GLU A 474 -7.50 -57.11 -5.92
N GLY A 475 -7.81 -58.39 -5.67
CA GLY A 475 -7.31 -59.52 -6.47
C GLY A 475 -5.98 -60.13 -6.00
N MET A 476 -5.34 -59.59 -4.96
CA MET A 476 -4.16 -60.21 -4.33
C MET A 476 -4.54 -61.24 -3.27
N THR A 477 -3.79 -62.34 -3.17
CA THR A 477 -3.90 -63.30 -2.06
C THR A 477 -3.36 -62.70 -0.76
N GLU A 478 -3.77 -63.22 0.41
CA GLU A 478 -3.26 -62.74 1.71
C GLU A 478 -1.72 -62.80 1.80
N GLU A 479 -1.11 -63.86 1.29
CA GLU A 479 0.35 -64.00 1.24
C GLU A 479 1.03 -62.91 0.38
N GLN A 480 0.40 -62.51 -0.75
CA GLN A 480 0.88 -61.41 -1.57
C GLN A 480 0.73 -60.06 -0.88
N LYS A 481 -0.35 -59.86 -0.11
CA LYS A 481 -0.53 -58.64 0.68
C LYS A 481 0.53 -58.51 1.76
N GLU A 482 0.84 -59.60 2.47
CA GLU A 482 1.90 -59.64 3.47
C GLU A 482 3.28 -59.35 2.85
N HIS A 483 3.56 -59.92 1.68
CA HIS A 483 4.84 -59.69 0.99
C HIS A 483 5.02 -58.22 0.58
N GLU A 484 3.98 -57.59 0.02
CA GLU A 484 4.04 -56.17 -0.38
C GLU A 484 4.09 -55.25 0.86
N ALA A 485 3.41 -55.60 1.96
CA ALA A 485 3.52 -54.89 3.23
C ALA A 485 4.95 -54.95 3.79
N MET A 486 5.59 -56.13 3.78
CA MET A 486 6.97 -56.30 4.25
C MET A 486 7.96 -55.50 3.40
N LYS A 487 7.72 -55.43 2.09
CA LYS A 487 8.50 -54.62 1.15
C LYS A 487 8.35 -53.12 1.43
N LEU A 488 7.14 -52.64 1.71
CA LEU A 488 6.88 -51.26 2.13
C LEU A 488 7.60 -50.92 3.43
N VAL A 489 7.54 -51.78 4.44
CA VAL A 489 8.26 -51.59 5.72
C VAL A 489 9.76 -51.49 5.48
N ASN A 490 10.34 -52.38 4.67
CA ASN A 490 11.75 -52.34 4.32
C ASN A 490 12.13 -51.06 3.55
N MET A 491 11.23 -50.52 2.72
CA MET A 491 11.43 -49.24 2.06
C MET A 491 11.40 -48.07 3.05
N PHE A 492 10.42 -48.03 3.96
CA PHE A 492 10.33 -47.00 5.00
C PHE A 492 11.55 -47.00 5.92
N ASP A 493 12.00 -48.18 6.36
CA ASP A 493 13.19 -48.32 7.21
C ASP A 493 14.45 -47.81 6.50
N LYS A 494 14.65 -48.15 5.22
CA LYS A 494 15.77 -47.63 4.41
C LYS A 494 15.73 -46.11 4.28
N LEU A 495 14.55 -45.53 4.00
CA LEU A 495 14.39 -44.08 3.87
C LEU A 495 14.63 -43.35 5.20
N SER A 496 14.18 -43.93 6.32
CA SER A 496 14.38 -43.38 7.66
C SER A 496 15.86 -43.45 8.09
N ARG A 497 16.52 -44.60 7.89
CA ARG A 497 17.95 -44.79 8.23
C ARG A 497 18.87 -43.86 7.44
N HIS A 498 18.53 -43.59 6.18
CA HIS A 498 19.29 -42.67 5.33
C HIS A 498 18.91 -41.19 5.56
N ARG A 499 18.04 -40.90 6.55
CA ARG A 499 17.51 -39.55 6.85
C ARG A 499 16.88 -38.85 5.64
N VAL A 500 16.34 -39.64 4.70
CA VAL A 500 15.58 -39.12 3.57
C VAL A 500 14.18 -38.68 4.04
N ILE A 501 13.62 -39.39 5.02
CA ILE A 501 12.37 -39.03 5.69
C ILE A 501 12.62 -38.94 7.20
N GLN A 502 12.00 -37.95 7.85
CA GLN A 502 12.01 -37.81 9.30
C GLN A 502 10.55 -37.77 9.79
N PRO A 503 10.14 -38.69 10.68
CA PRO A 503 8.84 -38.61 11.32
C PRO A 503 8.74 -37.35 12.19
N MET A 504 7.73 -36.53 11.92
CA MET A 504 7.43 -35.32 12.69
C MET A 504 6.17 -35.54 13.53
N GLY A 505 6.16 -34.96 14.73
CA GLY A 505 5.01 -34.91 15.63
C GLY A 505 4.60 -33.47 15.91
N MET A 506 3.46 -33.29 16.57
CA MET A 506 3.01 -31.99 17.06
C MET A 506 3.40 -31.85 18.52
N SER A 507 4.01 -30.73 18.90
CA SER A 507 4.23 -30.41 20.31
C SER A 507 2.92 -30.09 21.02
N PRO A 508 2.87 -30.16 22.36
CA PRO A 508 1.74 -29.65 23.15
C PRO A 508 1.40 -28.19 22.86
N GLN A 509 2.38 -27.41 22.36
CA GLN A 509 2.24 -26.01 21.96
C GLN A 509 1.79 -25.84 20.49
N GLY A 510 1.47 -26.93 19.79
CA GLY A 510 0.93 -26.93 18.43
C GLY A 510 1.93 -26.66 17.31
N HIS A 511 3.23 -26.73 17.61
CA HIS A 511 4.32 -26.59 16.64
C HIS A 511 4.76 -27.96 16.08
N LEU A 512 5.31 -27.97 14.87
CA LEU A 512 5.89 -29.17 14.26
C LEU A 512 7.29 -29.42 14.85
N THR A 513 7.48 -30.56 15.49
CA THR A 513 8.77 -31.03 16.03
C THR A 513 9.02 -32.48 15.63
N SER A 514 10.17 -33.06 15.96
CA SER A 514 10.40 -34.48 15.67
C SER A 514 9.42 -35.35 16.46
N LEU A 515 9.02 -36.51 15.94
CA LEU A 515 8.07 -37.38 16.65
C LEU A 515 8.60 -37.78 18.04
N GLN A 516 9.91 -37.96 18.18
CA GLN A 516 10.55 -38.28 19.46
C GLN A 516 10.40 -37.13 20.45
N ASP A 517 10.69 -35.90 20.01
CA ASP A 517 10.59 -34.72 20.86
C ASP A 517 9.14 -34.41 21.24
N ALA A 518 8.20 -34.54 20.29
CA ALA A 518 6.77 -34.40 20.56
C ALA A 518 6.29 -35.39 21.62
N MET A 519 6.75 -36.64 21.55
CA MET A 519 6.41 -37.67 22.55
C MET A 519 7.00 -37.33 23.91
N CYS A 520 8.27 -36.89 23.98
CA CYS A 520 8.90 -36.47 25.23
C CYS A 520 8.17 -35.29 25.88
N GLU A 521 7.90 -34.23 25.12
CA GLU A 521 7.20 -33.02 25.61
C GLU A 521 5.78 -33.33 26.09
N THR A 522 5.08 -34.26 25.41
CA THR A 522 3.74 -34.68 25.83
C THR A 522 3.78 -35.47 27.14
N MET A 523 4.81 -36.30 27.34
CA MET A 523 4.99 -37.06 28.60
C MET A 523 5.38 -36.15 29.77
N GLU A 524 6.22 -35.14 29.54
CA GLU A 524 6.60 -34.13 30.54
C GLU A 524 5.42 -33.22 30.94
N GLY A 525 4.56 -32.86 29.98
CA GLY A 525 3.35 -32.08 30.25
C GLY A 525 2.30 -32.82 31.08
N GLN A 526 2.23 -34.16 30.99
CA GLN A 526 1.33 -34.99 31.80
C GLN A 526 1.84 -35.18 33.24
N LEU A 527 3.16 -35.18 33.45
CA LEU A 527 3.78 -35.31 34.78
C LEU A 527 3.74 -34.01 35.60
N SER A 528 3.53 -32.85 34.97
CA SER A 528 3.42 -31.55 35.62
C SER A 528 1.98 -31.12 35.94
N SER A 529 0.99 -31.89 35.50
CA SER A 529 -0.44 -31.63 35.70
C SER A 529 -1.12 -32.50 36.75
N ASP A 530 -0.36 -33.18 37.63
CA ASP A 530 -0.92 -33.76 38.84
C ASP A 530 -1.18 -32.63 39.86
N PRO A 531 -2.42 -32.41 40.32
CA PRO A 531 -2.65 -31.47 41.40
C PRO A 531 -2.10 -32.12 42.67
N ASP A 532 -1.18 -31.44 43.35
CA ASP A 532 -0.90 -31.68 44.76
C ASP A 532 -2.24 -31.61 45.50
N SER A 533 -2.84 -32.79 45.72
CA SER A 533 -3.96 -32.98 46.61
C SER A 533 -3.36 -33.02 48.01
N GLU A 534 -3.35 -31.89 48.70
CA GLU A 534 -3.12 -31.88 50.14
C GLU A 534 -4.24 -32.70 50.83
N PRO A 535 -3.91 -33.67 51.69
CA PRO A 535 -4.88 -34.22 52.62
C PRO A 535 -4.88 -33.41 53.92
N ASP A 536 -6.09 -32.98 54.30
CA ASP A 536 -6.58 -32.38 55.56
C ASP A 536 -6.13 -30.98 55.98
#